data_AF-A0A7S2XBB3-F1
#
_entry.id   AF-A0A7S2XBB3-F1
#
_cell.length_a   1.000
_cell.length_b   1.000
_cell.length_c   1.000
_cell.angle_alpha   90.00
_cell.angle_beta   90.00
_cell.angle_gamma   90.00
#
_symmetry.space_group_name_H-M   'P 1'
#
loop_
_entity.id
_entity.type
_entity.pdbx_description
1 polymer ?
#
loop_
_entity_poly.entity_id
_entity_poly.type
_entity_poly.pdbx_seq_one_letter_code
_entity_poly.pdbx_strand_id
1 'polypeptide(L)'
;IHSLPGCGDFKYDIDATLKHTLSRPTDEKALDQTLMCLTCPCVKDPDYVTRFPGESNIAILALADQKWFYDSKDPSYVAPGKHGQRTEEYKAFKKAWADAFVRRIKLHYPKIKDEDIRTVEVGTPVTAEHFLGAPKGATYGMSWGLERFGPKYRDIFKPLTPIPNLYVSGEGAFVGGIVPAALGGVLCTRHVLGWPRFVLALLNNWW
;
A
#
# COMPACT_ATOMS: atom_id res chain seq x y z
N ILE A 1 -8.60 -5.92 15.80
CA ILE A 1 -7.53 -4.88 15.89
C ILE A 1 -6.75 -5.22 17.14
N HIS A 2 -5.57 -5.83 16.99
CA HIS A 2 -4.72 -6.14 18.14
C HIS A 2 -4.24 -4.83 18.75
N SER A 3 -4.29 -4.73 20.07
CA SER A 3 -3.82 -3.55 20.81
C SER A 3 -2.36 -3.30 20.50
N LEU A 4 -2.04 -2.11 19.99
CA LEU A 4 -0.68 -1.67 19.71
C LEU A 4 0.05 -1.46 21.05
N PRO A 5 1.10 -2.23 21.38
CA PRO A 5 1.79 -2.13 22.67
C PRO A 5 2.30 -0.72 22.98
N GLY A 6 2.66 0.06 21.95
CA GLY A 6 3.17 1.43 22.09
C GLY A 6 2.11 2.53 22.17
N CYS A 7 0.82 2.26 21.97
CA CYS A 7 -0.18 3.34 21.96
C CYS A 7 -0.36 4.02 23.32
N GLY A 8 -0.09 3.31 24.43
CA GLY A 8 -0.14 3.89 25.77
C GLY A 8 0.84 5.05 25.96
N ASP A 9 2.03 4.94 25.37
CA ASP A 9 3.08 5.99 25.42
C ASP A 9 2.61 7.31 24.79
N PHE A 10 1.67 7.22 23.84
CA PHE A 10 1.11 8.36 23.12
C PHE A 10 -0.31 8.72 23.60
N LYS A 11 -0.75 8.25 24.77
CA LYS A 11 -2.13 8.46 25.27
C LYS A 11 -3.20 8.04 24.24
N TYR A 12 -2.92 6.99 23.46
CA TYR A 12 -3.76 6.49 22.37
C TYR A 12 -3.97 7.47 21.20
N ASP A 13 -3.11 8.48 21.07
CA ASP A 13 -3.06 9.36 19.90
C ASP A 13 -2.39 8.62 18.73
N ILE A 14 -3.22 8.21 17.76
CA ILE A 14 -2.81 7.49 16.56
C ILE A 14 -1.92 8.37 15.68
N ASP A 15 -2.22 9.67 15.56
CA ASP A 15 -1.45 10.61 14.75
C ASP A 15 -0.07 10.83 15.35
N ALA A 16 0.03 10.95 16.67
CA ALA A 16 1.31 11.05 17.37
C ALA A 16 2.15 9.77 17.20
N THR A 17 1.51 8.60 17.34
CA THR A 17 2.16 7.30 17.11
C THR A 17 2.70 7.20 15.68
N LEU A 18 1.89 7.59 14.69
CA LEU A 18 2.28 7.57 13.29
C LEU A 18 3.44 8.53 13.00
N LYS A 19 3.34 9.79 13.46
CA LYS A 19 4.41 10.79 13.30
C LYS A 19 5.72 10.34 13.95
N HIS A 20 5.64 9.64 15.08
CA HIS A 20 6.81 9.08 15.76
C HIS A 20 7.57 8.11 14.85
N THR A 21 6.89 7.11 14.29
CA THR A 21 7.55 6.19 13.34
C THR A 21 7.97 6.90 12.06
N LEU A 22 7.13 7.79 11.50
CA LEU A 22 7.43 8.40 10.21
C LEU A 22 8.67 9.31 10.23
N SER A 23 8.97 9.89 11.40
CA SER A 23 10.16 10.73 11.61
C SER A 23 11.42 9.95 11.95
N ARG A 24 11.31 8.64 12.25
CA ARG A 24 12.42 7.78 12.70
C ARG A 24 12.31 6.37 12.12
N PRO A 25 12.31 6.19 10.78
CA PRO A 25 12.05 4.89 10.16
C PRO A 25 13.21 3.89 10.29
N THR A 26 14.30 4.26 10.96
CA THR A 26 15.46 3.42 11.28
C THR A 26 15.63 3.19 12.78
N ASP A 27 14.83 3.85 13.63
CA ASP A 27 14.90 3.69 15.08
C ASP A 27 14.11 2.45 15.52
N GLU A 28 14.79 1.53 16.20
CA GLU A 28 14.20 0.24 16.58
C GLU A 28 12.95 0.38 17.46
N LYS A 29 12.95 1.32 18.41
CA LYS A 29 11.80 1.58 19.27
C LYS A 29 10.63 2.11 18.45
N ALA A 30 10.89 3.04 17.53
CA ALA A 30 9.87 3.60 16.65
C ALA A 30 9.26 2.54 15.70
N LEU A 31 10.06 1.57 15.24
CA LEU A 31 9.58 0.42 14.47
C LEU A 31 8.72 -0.51 15.32
N ASP A 32 9.14 -0.83 16.54
CA ASP A 32 8.36 -1.67 17.46
C ASP A 32 7.05 -1.01 17.90
N GLN A 33 6.92 0.31 17.74
CA GLN A 33 5.70 1.07 18.05
C GLN A 33 4.85 1.40 16.81
N THR A 34 5.29 1.00 15.61
CA THR A 34 4.62 1.34 14.36
C THR A 34 3.18 0.81 14.28
N LEU A 35 2.33 1.57 13.60
CA LEU A 35 1.00 1.15 13.20
C LEU A 35 1.11 0.12 12.08
N MET A 36 0.50 -1.04 12.30
CA MET A 36 0.49 -2.13 11.33
C MET A 36 -0.92 -2.69 11.15
N CYS A 37 -1.27 -2.97 9.90
CA CYS A 37 -2.41 -3.79 9.55
C CYS A 37 -1.90 -5.20 9.24
N LEU A 38 -2.48 -6.21 9.88
CA LEU A 38 -2.15 -7.61 9.69
C LEU A 38 -3.36 -8.34 9.11
N THR A 39 -3.13 -9.15 8.08
CA THR A 39 -4.12 -10.07 7.51
C THR A 39 -3.46 -11.40 7.18
N CYS A 40 -4.24 -12.48 7.18
CA CYS A 40 -3.78 -13.80 6.72
C CYS A 40 -4.55 -14.16 5.43
N PRO A 41 -3.98 -13.89 4.24
CA PRO A 41 -4.64 -14.20 2.96
C PRO A 41 -5.04 -15.67 2.83
N CYS A 42 -4.22 -16.60 3.34
CA CYS A 42 -4.50 -18.04 3.31
C CYS A 42 -5.85 -18.43 3.92
N VAL A 43 -6.33 -17.70 4.93
CA VAL A 43 -7.62 -17.99 5.59
C VAL A 43 -8.81 -17.50 4.75
N LYS A 44 -8.58 -16.55 3.84
CA LYS A 44 -9.60 -15.96 2.98
C LYS A 44 -9.77 -16.70 1.65
N ASP A 45 -8.87 -17.62 1.35
CA ASP A 45 -8.79 -18.36 0.10
C ASP A 45 -9.16 -19.84 0.36
N PRO A 46 -10.36 -20.28 -0.05
CA PRO A 46 -10.86 -21.62 0.28
C PRO A 46 -10.01 -22.75 -0.32
N ASP A 47 -9.25 -22.47 -1.37
CA ASP A 47 -8.41 -23.45 -2.07
C ASP A 47 -6.95 -23.41 -1.60
N TYR A 48 -6.60 -22.53 -0.66
CA TYR A 48 -5.21 -22.35 -0.24
C TYR A 48 -4.63 -23.62 0.38
N VAL A 49 -5.36 -24.27 1.30
CA VAL A 49 -4.90 -25.49 2.00
C VAL A 49 -4.63 -26.63 1.04
N THR A 50 -5.40 -26.73 -0.05
CA THR A 50 -5.20 -27.75 -1.08
C THR A 50 -3.92 -27.51 -1.89
N ARG A 51 -3.58 -26.26 -2.18
CA ARG A 51 -2.39 -25.90 -2.98
C ARG A 51 -1.10 -25.83 -2.14
N PHE A 52 -1.21 -25.45 -0.87
CA PHE A 52 -0.10 -25.26 0.05
C PHE A 52 -0.39 -25.95 1.40
N PRO A 53 -0.47 -27.29 1.42
CA PRO A 53 -0.82 -28.04 2.62
C PRO A 53 0.22 -27.81 3.74
N GLY A 54 -0.27 -27.45 4.92
CA GLY A 54 0.59 -27.20 6.09
C GLY A 54 1.31 -25.84 6.08
N GLU A 55 1.13 -25.03 5.03
CA GLU A 55 1.71 -23.68 4.97
C GLU A 55 0.66 -22.61 5.30
N SER A 56 1.13 -21.42 5.67
CA SER A 56 0.30 -20.25 5.91
C SER A 56 1.07 -19.00 5.56
N ASN A 57 0.35 -17.89 5.35
CA ASN A 57 0.98 -16.61 5.07
C ASN A 57 0.34 -15.48 5.89
N ILE A 58 1.16 -14.48 6.17
CA ILE A 58 0.76 -13.26 6.86
C ILE A 58 1.19 -12.10 5.96
N ALA A 59 0.26 -11.21 5.64
CA ALA A 59 0.54 -9.96 4.98
C ALA A 59 0.43 -8.82 6.00
N ILE A 60 1.47 -8.01 6.08
CA ILE A 60 1.54 -6.83 6.93
C ILE A 60 1.67 -5.58 6.08
N LEU A 61 0.89 -4.56 6.41
CA LEU A 61 0.99 -3.23 5.82
C LEU A 61 1.32 -2.23 6.93
N ALA A 62 2.32 -1.40 6.68
CA ALA A 62 2.64 -0.22 7.47
C ALA A 62 2.79 0.98 6.54
N LEU A 63 2.63 2.18 7.09
CA LEU A 63 2.82 3.41 6.32
C LEU A 63 4.30 3.66 6.12
N ALA A 64 4.65 4.04 4.88
CA ALA A 64 5.99 4.43 4.50
C ALA A 64 5.94 5.80 3.82
N ASP A 65 6.89 6.67 4.14
CA ASP A 65 7.03 7.94 3.45
C ASP A 65 7.94 7.78 2.24
N GLN A 66 7.51 8.31 1.10
CA GLN A 66 8.31 8.32 -0.13
C GLN A 66 9.67 9.01 0.08
N LYS A 67 9.73 10.04 0.94
CA LYS A 67 10.95 10.85 1.10
C LYS A 67 12.15 10.01 1.59
N TRP A 68 11.90 8.93 2.33
CA TRP A 68 12.93 8.01 2.79
C TRP A 68 13.73 7.38 1.63
N PHE A 69 13.19 7.35 0.42
CA PHE A 69 13.84 6.69 -0.72
C PHE A 69 14.09 7.62 -1.91
N TYR A 70 13.48 8.81 -1.90
CA TYR A 70 13.48 9.72 -3.06
C TYR A 70 14.02 11.13 -2.75
N ASP A 71 14.18 11.52 -1.48
CA ASP A 71 14.70 12.84 -1.11
C ASP A 71 16.02 12.72 -0.35
N SER A 72 17.14 12.88 -1.05
CA SER A 72 18.48 12.78 -0.46
C SER A 72 18.81 13.87 0.57
N LYS A 73 17.94 14.88 0.73
CA LYS A 73 18.09 15.93 1.74
C LYS A 73 17.32 15.59 3.03
N ASP A 74 16.40 14.62 2.99
CA ASP A 74 15.69 14.20 4.19
C ASP A 74 16.66 13.40 5.10
N PRO A 75 16.67 13.66 6.41
CA PRO A 75 17.57 12.97 7.34
C PRO A 75 17.28 11.47 7.47
N SER A 76 16.11 11.00 7.02
CA SER A 76 15.73 9.59 7.01
C SER A 76 15.96 8.92 5.65
N TYR A 77 16.65 9.59 4.73
CA TYR A 77 16.93 9.06 3.41
C TYR A 77 17.82 7.81 3.47
N VAL A 78 17.42 6.80 2.70
CA VAL A 78 18.09 5.52 2.51
C VAL A 78 18.21 5.28 1.02
N ALA A 79 19.43 5.28 0.50
CA ALA A 79 19.65 5.19 -0.94
C ALA A 79 19.27 3.80 -1.46
N PRO A 80 18.25 3.63 -2.32
CA PRO A 80 17.75 2.29 -2.64
C PRO A 80 18.60 1.50 -3.65
N GLY A 81 19.41 2.19 -4.46
CA GLY A 81 20.09 1.59 -5.61
C GLY A 81 19.12 1.14 -6.70
N LYS A 82 19.64 0.53 -7.77
CA LYS A 82 18.82 0.02 -8.88
C LYS A 82 18.24 -1.35 -8.56
N HIS A 83 17.17 -1.75 -9.24
CA HIS A 83 16.70 -3.14 -9.18
C HIS A 83 17.84 -4.10 -9.58
N GLY A 84 18.00 -5.22 -8.86
CA GLY A 84 19.13 -6.14 -9.00
C GLY A 84 20.46 -5.64 -8.41
N GLN A 85 20.59 -4.36 -8.08
CA GLN A 85 21.78 -3.72 -7.50
C GLN A 85 21.38 -2.82 -6.33
N ARG A 86 20.62 -3.40 -5.38
CA ARG A 86 20.19 -2.71 -4.17
C ARG A 86 21.38 -2.46 -3.26
N THR A 87 21.45 -1.27 -2.66
CA THR A 87 22.51 -0.93 -1.71
C THR A 87 22.42 -1.76 -0.44
N GLU A 88 23.53 -1.89 0.28
CA GLU A 88 23.54 -2.55 1.59
C GLU A 88 22.72 -1.78 2.63
N GLU A 89 22.73 -0.44 2.57
CA GLU A 89 21.92 0.42 3.44
C GLU A 89 20.42 0.11 3.29
N TYR A 90 19.93 0.00 2.05
CA TYR A 90 18.53 -0.32 1.78
C TYR A 90 18.15 -1.75 2.14
N LYS A 91 19.08 -2.71 1.97
CA LYS A 91 18.88 -4.09 2.45
C LYS A 91 18.80 -4.13 3.97
N ALA A 92 19.67 -3.41 4.68
CA ALA A 92 19.66 -3.30 6.14
C ALA A 92 18.37 -2.64 6.64
N PHE A 93 17.92 -1.57 5.98
CA PHE A 93 16.63 -0.93 6.26
C PHE A 93 15.47 -1.93 6.16
N LYS A 94 15.37 -2.66 5.05
CA LYS A 94 14.34 -3.69 4.87
C LYS A 94 14.42 -4.77 5.94
N LYS A 95 15.64 -5.19 6.31
CA LYS A 95 15.85 -6.19 7.35
C LYS A 95 15.37 -5.69 8.72
N ALA A 96 15.68 -4.45 9.10
CA ALA A 96 15.22 -3.88 10.38
C ALA A 96 13.68 -3.88 10.48
N TRP A 97 12.99 -3.51 9.40
CA TRP A 97 11.53 -3.59 9.32
C TRP A 97 11.01 -5.04 9.37
N ALA A 98 11.66 -5.97 8.67
CA ALA A 98 11.32 -7.38 8.70
C ALA A 98 11.42 -7.95 10.13
N ASP A 99 12.54 -7.67 10.82
CA ASP A 99 12.79 -8.11 12.18
C ASP A 99 11.73 -7.53 13.15
N ALA A 100 11.42 -6.23 13.04
CA ALA A 100 10.39 -5.57 13.84
C ALA A 100 9.00 -6.18 13.61
N PHE A 101 8.63 -6.46 12.36
CA PHE A 101 7.36 -7.14 12.06
C PHE A 101 7.30 -8.55 12.63
N VAL A 102 8.37 -9.34 12.53
CA VAL A 102 8.42 -10.69 13.12
C VAL A 102 8.29 -10.63 14.64
N ARG A 103 9.04 -9.75 15.31
CA ARG A 103 8.91 -9.54 16.78
C ARG A 103 7.47 -9.21 17.16
N ARG A 104 6.83 -8.32 16.41
CA ARG A 104 5.45 -7.87 16.64
C ARG A 104 4.41 -8.96 16.37
N ILE A 105 4.60 -9.79 15.35
CA ILE A 105 3.77 -10.98 15.12
C ILE A 105 3.89 -11.92 16.31
N LYS A 106 5.12 -12.28 16.71
CA LYS A 106 5.38 -13.25 17.79
C LYS A 106 4.85 -12.76 19.14
N LEU A 107 4.80 -11.45 19.38
CA LEU A 107 4.17 -10.88 20.57
C LEU A 107 2.65 -11.21 20.64
N HIS A 108 1.94 -11.13 19.52
CA HIS A 108 0.51 -11.42 19.47
C HIS A 108 0.20 -12.91 19.25
N TYR A 109 1.11 -13.63 18.60
CA TYR A 109 1.00 -15.05 18.26
C TYR A 109 2.23 -15.82 18.73
N PRO A 110 2.40 -16.00 20.06
CA PRO A 110 3.62 -16.55 20.66
C PRO A 110 3.91 -18.02 20.33
N LYS A 111 2.94 -18.71 19.70
CA LYS A 111 3.14 -20.07 19.20
C LYS A 111 4.02 -20.14 17.95
N ILE A 112 4.19 -19.01 17.24
CA ILE A 112 5.06 -18.93 16.07
C ILE A 112 6.51 -18.86 16.55
N LYS A 113 7.30 -19.84 16.15
CA LYS A 113 8.75 -19.93 16.40
C LYS A 113 9.53 -19.49 15.19
N ASP A 114 10.83 -19.23 15.36
CA ASP A 114 11.70 -18.85 14.24
C ASP A 114 11.84 -19.98 13.21
N GLU A 115 11.71 -21.23 13.66
CA GLU A 115 11.69 -22.45 12.86
C GLU A 115 10.49 -22.52 11.89
N ASP A 116 9.37 -21.89 12.27
CA ASP A 116 8.13 -21.89 11.47
C ASP A 116 8.17 -20.84 10.35
N ILE A 117 9.13 -19.91 10.40
CA ILE A 117 9.24 -18.78 9.47
C ILE A 117 10.15 -19.18 8.32
N ARG A 118 9.55 -19.62 7.21
CA ARG A 118 10.28 -20.00 6.00
C ARG A 118 10.94 -18.80 5.31
N THR A 119 10.20 -17.71 5.14
CA THR A 119 10.67 -16.51 4.44
C THR A 119 10.00 -15.25 4.99
N VAL A 120 10.73 -14.12 4.93
CA VAL A 120 10.20 -12.78 5.20
C VAL A 120 10.66 -11.85 4.09
N GLU A 121 9.71 -11.23 3.40
CA GLU A 121 9.98 -10.23 2.36
C GLU A 121 9.28 -8.91 2.68
N VAL A 122 10.02 -7.81 2.49
CA VAL A 122 9.50 -6.45 2.71
C VAL A 122 9.46 -5.69 1.38
N GLY A 123 8.27 -5.24 1.00
CA GLY A 123 8.08 -4.27 -0.07
C GLY A 123 8.27 -2.84 0.45
N THR A 124 8.77 -1.93 -0.38
CA THR A 124 8.83 -0.50 -0.09
C THR A 124 8.20 0.29 -1.26
N PRO A 125 8.03 1.61 -1.15
CA PRO A 125 7.68 2.46 -2.29
C PRO A 125 8.52 2.20 -3.55
N VAL A 126 9.82 1.90 -3.40
CA VAL A 126 10.71 1.59 -4.53
C VAL A 126 10.37 0.25 -5.20
N THR A 127 9.86 -0.71 -4.43
CA THR A 127 9.32 -1.97 -4.98
C THR A 127 8.06 -1.70 -5.80
N ALA A 128 7.15 -0.88 -5.27
CA ALA A 128 5.90 -0.53 -5.95
C ALA A 128 6.15 0.24 -7.26
N GLU A 129 7.06 1.22 -7.25
CA GLU A 129 7.43 1.96 -8.45
C GLU A 129 8.01 1.05 -9.53
N HIS A 130 8.87 0.10 -9.14
CA HIS A 130 9.49 -0.82 -10.09
C HIS A 130 8.49 -1.79 -10.73
N PHE A 131 7.67 -2.47 -9.94
CA PHE A 131 6.78 -3.54 -10.44
C PHE A 131 5.43 -3.04 -10.94
N LEU A 132 4.93 -1.92 -10.43
CA LEU A 132 3.61 -1.39 -10.77
C LEU A 132 3.70 -0.11 -11.61
N GLY A 133 4.89 0.47 -11.81
CA GLY A 133 5.04 1.78 -12.43
C GLY A 133 4.40 2.91 -11.61
N ALA A 134 4.12 2.67 -10.33
CA ALA A 134 3.48 3.64 -9.45
C ALA A 134 4.44 4.80 -9.16
N PRO A 135 4.15 6.04 -9.61
CA PRO A 135 5.08 7.16 -9.45
C PRO A 135 5.43 7.38 -7.97
N LYS A 136 6.74 7.39 -7.66
CA LYS A 136 7.25 7.53 -6.28
C LYS A 136 6.70 6.48 -5.30
N GLY A 137 6.29 5.33 -5.82
CA GLY A 137 5.80 4.20 -5.03
C GLY A 137 4.39 4.36 -4.45
N ALA A 138 3.59 5.28 -4.98
CA ALA A 138 2.23 5.54 -4.51
C ALA A 138 1.24 4.43 -4.95
N THR A 139 1.13 3.36 -4.17
CA THR A 139 0.29 2.18 -4.48
C THR A 139 -1.22 2.43 -4.48
N TYR A 140 -1.66 3.55 -3.89
CA TYR A 140 -3.06 3.99 -3.86
C TYR A 140 -3.27 5.32 -4.62
N GLY A 141 -2.36 5.60 -5.57
CA GLY A 141 -2.37 6.79 -6.39
C GLY A 141 -2.10 8.07 -5.62
N MET A 142 -2.71 9.18 -6.07
CA MET A 142 -2.52 10.49 -5.45
C MET A 142 -2.97 10.53 -3.98
N SER A 143 -2.28 11.36 -3.19
CA SER A 143 -2.59 11.58 -1.77
C SER A 143 -4.07 11.92 -1.54
N TRP A 144 -4.61 11.41 -0.43
CA TRP A 144 -6.01 11.54 -0.04
C TRP A 144 -6.26 12.70 0.92
N GLY A 145 -5.41 13.74 0.86
CA GLY A 145 -5.62 14.97 1.62
C GLY A 145 -6.87 15.73 1.16
N LEU A 146 -7.38 16.62 2.01
CA LEU A 146 -8.57 17.45 1.73
C LEU A 146 -8.43 18.24 0.43
N GLU A 147 -7.21 18.66 0.08
CA GLU A 147 -6.93 19.36 -1.18
C GLU A 147 -7.42 18.59 -2.40
N ARG A 148 -7.35 17.25 -2.39
CA ARG A 148 -7.79 16.36 -3.48
C ARG A 148 -9.25 16.63 -3.88
N PHE A 149 -10.09 16.97 -2.91
CA PHE A 149 -11.52 17.23 -3.11
C PHE A 149 -11.81 18.73 -3.33
N GLY A 150 -10.78 19.57 -3.31
CA GLY A 150 -10.88 21.00 -3.57
C GLY A 150 -10.93 21.33 -5.08
N PRO A 151 -11.20 22.61 -5.40
CA PRO A 151 -11.34 23.06 -6.80
C PRO A 151 -10.12 22.76 -7.67
N LYS A 152 -8.91 22.79 -7.10
CA LYS A 152 -7.64 22.60 -7.80
C LYS A 152 -7.54 21.24 -8.51
N TYR A 153 -8.08 20.18 -7.92
CA TYR A 153 -7.94 18.81 -8.46
C TYR A 153 -9.25 18.23 -8.99
N ARG A 154 -10.37 18.97 -8.90
CA ARG A 154 -11.70 18.54 -9.39
C ARG A 154 -11.69 18.11 -10.85
N ASP A 155 -10.92 18.79 -11.68
CA ASP A 155 -10.84 18.50 -13.12
C ASP A 155 -9.85 17.40 -13.50
N ILE A 156 -9.08 16.89 -12.54
CA ILE A 156 -8.10 15.83 -12.75
C ILE A 156 -8.73 14.46 -12.47
N PHE A 157 -9.64 14.35 -11.50
CA PHE A 157 -10.33 13.10 -11.13
C PHE A 157 -11.59 12.87 -11.94
N LYS A 158 -11.45 12.82 -13.27
CA LYS A 158 -12.54 12.48 -14.19
C LYS A 158 -12.02 11.66 -15.38
N PRO A 159 -12.88 10.88 -16.04
CA PRO A 159 -12.42 10.06 -17.17
C PRO A 159 -12.00 10.83 -18.41
N LEU A 160 -12.42 12.10 -18.55
CA LEU A 160 -12.15 12.93 -19.71
C LEU A 160 -10.86 13.73 -19.54
N THR A 161 -9.99 13.70 -20.55
CA THR A 161 -8.82 14.57 -20.64
C THR A 161 -9.08 15.74 -21.60
N PRO A 162 -8.25 16.80 -21.57
CA PRO A 162 -8.29 17.86 -22.59
C PRO A 162 -7.89 17.39 -23.99
N ILE A 163 -7.28 16.21 -24.14
CA ILE A 163 -6.83 15.67 -25.41
C ILE A 163 -7.99 14.85 -26.01
N PRO A 164 -8.48 15.19 -27.22
CA PRO A 164 -9.56 14.47 -27.85
C PRO A 164 -9.25 12.97 -27.99
N ASN A 165 -10.23 12.12 -27.66
CA ASN A 165 -10.13 10.66 -27.68
C ASN A 165 -9.09 10.03 -26.74
N LEU A 166 -8.56 10.79 -25.78
CA LEU A 166 -7.76 10.26 -24.67
C LEU A 166 -8.58 10.27 -23.37
N TYR A 167 -8.69 9.10 -22.74
CA TYR A 167 -9.49 8.89 -21.55
C TYR A 167 -8.66 8.30 -20.41
N VAL A 168 -9.05 8.60 -19.18
CA VAL A 168 -8.47 8.04 -17.94
C VAL A 168 -9.45 7.04 -17.35
N SER A 169 -8.92 5.93 -16.83
CA SER A 169 -9.67 4.86 -16.17
C SER A 169 -9.04 4.53 -14.82
N GLY A 170 -9.65 3.63 -14.04
CA GLY A 170 -9.12 3.20 -12.75
C GLY A 170 -9.20 4.27 -11.68
N GLU A 171 -8.28 4.21 -10.72
CA GLU A 171 -8.24 5.14 -9.57
C GLU A 171 -8.02 6.61 -9.96
N GLY A 172 -7.37 6.87 -11.10
CA GLY A 172 -7.12 8.22 -11.61
C GLY A 172 -8.39 8.92 -12.09
N ALA A 173 -9.40 8.15 -12.51
CA ALA A 173 -10.67 8.67 -13.00
C ALA A 173 -11.69 8.95 -11.89
N PHE A 174 -11.43 8.47 -10.66
CA PHE A 174 -12.34 8.61 -9.54
C PHE A 174 -11.57 8.66 -8.21
N VAL A 175 -11.56 7.56 -7.47
CA VAL A 175 -10.93 7.45 -6.16
C VAL A 175 -10.21 6.11 -6.04
N GLY A 176 -9.21 6.00 -5.16
CA GLY A 176 -8.37 4.81 -5.06
C GLY A 176 -9.05 3.63 -4.37
N GLY A 177 -8.38 2.48 -4.43
CA GLY A 177 -8.89 1.19 -3.98
C GLY A 177 -9.50 0.36 -5.11
N ILE A 178 -9.62 -0.95 -4.91
CA ILE A 178 -10.01 -1.91 -5.96
C ILE A 178 -11.41 -1.61 -6.51
N VAL A 179 -12.41 -1.50 -5.63
CA VAL A 179 -13.80 -1.26 -6.03
C VAL A 179 -13.97 0.10 -6.71
N PRO A 180 -13.47 1.22 -6.14
CA PRO A 180 -13.63 2.50 -6.80
C PRO A 180 -12.81 2.64 -8.10
N ALA A 181 -11.66 1.97 -8.21
CA ALA A 181 -10.93 1.90 -9.47
C ALA A 181 -11.73 1.16 -10.56
N ALA A 182 -12.39 0.04 -10.21
CA ALA A 182 -13.27 -0.66 -11.13
C ALA A 182 -14.45 0.22 -11.59
N LEU A 183 -15.06 0.97 -10.67
CA LEU A 183 -16.08 1.98 -11.00
C LEU A 183 -15.53 3.09 -11.89
N GLY A 184 -14.29 3.53 -11.67
CA GLY A 184 -13.57 4.46 -12.56
C GLY A 184 -13.47 3.93 -14.00
N GLY A 185 -13.30 2.62 -14.15
CA GLY A 185 -13.38 1.94 -15.44
C GLY A 185 -14.76 2.02 -16.09
N VAL A 186 -15.82 1.73 -15.34
CA VAL A 186 -17.21 1.86 -15.82
C VAL A 186 -17.52 3.30 -16.26
N LEU A 187 -17.08 4.29 -15.47
CA LEU A 187 -17.22 5.70 -15.81
C LEU A 187 -16.47 6.05 -17.10
N CYS A 188 -15.25 5.55 -17.28
CA CYS A 188 -14.49 5.72 -18.51
C CYS A 188 -15.22 5.12 -19.72
N THR A 189 -15.70 3.88 -19.62
CA THR A 189 -16.45 3.21 -20.69
C THR A 189 -17.70 4.00 -21.09
N ARG A 190 -18.43 4.58 -20.13
CA ARG A 190 -19.57 5.47 -20.41
C ARG A 190 -19.17 6.63 -21.31
N HIS A 191 -18.03 7.27 -21.04
CA HIS A 191 -17.55 8.41 -21.82
C HIS A 191 -17.05 8.01 -23.21
N VAL A 192 -16.43 6.84 -23.35
CA VAL A 192 -15.99 6.29 -24.64
C VAL A 192 -17.18 5.91 -25.54
N LEU A 193 -18.19 5.25 -24.99
CA LEU A 193 -19.33 4.72 -25.76
C LEU A 193 -20.41 5.78 -26.05
N GLY A 194 -20.53 6.79 -25.18
CA GLY A 194 -21.69 7.65 -25.12
C GLY A 194 -22.91 6.97 -24.48
N TRP A 195 -23.88 7.78 -24.04
CA TRP A 195 -24.99 7.30 -23.20
C TRP A 195 -25.84 6.18 -23.85
N PRO A 196 -26.27 6.26 -25.12
CA PRO A 196 -27.14 5.23 -25.70
C PRO A 196 -26.47 3.86 -25.77
N ARG A 197 -25.21 3.80 -26.24
CA ARG A 197 -24.45 2.55 -26.36
C ARG A 197 -24.05 1.98 -25.01
N PHE A 198 -23.74 2.83 -24.04
CA PHE A 198 -23.44 2.41 -22.68
C PHE A 198 -24.65 1.72 -22.03
N VAL A 199 -25.85 2.31 -22.15
CA VAL A 199 -27.08 1.69 -21.63
C VAL A 199 -27.35 0.35 -22.31
N LEU A 200 -27.23 0.28 -23.64
CA LEU A 200 -27.37 -1.00 -24.37
C LEU A 200 -26.36 -2.05 -23.90
N ALA A 201 -25.11 -1.67 -23.67
CA ALA A 201 -24.07 -2.58 -23.18
C ALA A 201 -24.35 -3.12 -21.77
N LEU A 202 -24.99 -2.33 -20.90
CA LEU A 202 -25.42 -2.78 -19.58
C LEU A 202 -26.64 -3.72 -19.64
N LEU A 203 -27.55 -3.49 -20.58
CA LEU A 203 -28.76 -4.30 -20.74
C LEU A 203 -28.50 -5.62 -21.47
N ASN A 204 -27.57 -5.64 -22.43
CA ASN A 204 -27.26 -6.83 -23.22
C ASN A 204 -26.26 -7.80 -22.57
N ASN A 205 -25.62 -7.42 -21.46
CA ASN A 205 -24.60 -8.23 -20.77
C ASN A 205 -25.08 -8.75 -19.40
N TRP A 206 -26.29 -9.29 -19.34
CA TRP A 206 -26.70 -10.17 -18.25
C TRP A 206 -26.42 -11.60 -18.70
N TRP A 207 -25.23 -12.11 -18.29
CA TRP A 207 -24.68 -13.48 -18.34
C TRP A 207 -25.27 -14.47 -19.36
#